data_AF-A0A2V5JQV2-F1
#
_entry.id   AF-A0A2V5JQV2-F1
#
_cell.length_a   1.000
_cell.length_b   1.000
_cell.length_c   1.000
_cell.angle_alpha   90.00
_cell.angle_beta   90.00
_cell.angle_gamma   90.00
#
_symmetry.space_group_name_H-M   'P 1'
#
loop_
_entity.id
_entity.type
_entity.pdbx_description
1 polymer ?
#
loop_
_entity_poly.entity_id
_entity_poly.type
_entity_poly.pdbx_seq_one_letter_code
_entity_poly.pdbx_strand_id
1 'polypeptide(L)'
;MGQQDDPSEIFLKAYLSAQQGEKLEHENRFNTALAKYRFAGSLIAQLRRSHPGWQPAIVEYRGRKISEGILRTQARMTKQNALGASANPLPEIAPSLPESEDWSEPGPEVVAPQSDGTVTEASRDAAIRDATKKLRGEVDQLQTALEKARSDFENARKEREAVDTRLTEANSKLGKAQDDLDTARKSEGQAREQLAQVQESLRAAQASQEKSAQEEEQLRSEIVHQKDAVAAADDARMAAEKQRDDTQAKFAAVNNQIAALEHQRDEALAQFRLGQGSEQGFQLLLAEKDDLQQKLTAAEQKVRDLDERDPVNAKTFAEMNEQ
;
A
#
# COMPACT_ATOMS: atom_id res chain seq x y z
N MET A 1 37.18 -1.64 31.02
CA MET A 1 35.85 -2.18 30.72
C MET A 1 35.06 -1.04 30.09
N GLY A 2 34.73 -1.16 28.80
CA GLY A 2 34.07 -0.07 28.06
C GLY A 2 32.64 0.08 28.52
N GLN A 3 32.28 1.28 28.97
CA GLN A 3 30.93 1.67 29.33
C GLN A 3 30.07 1.59 28.07
N GLN A 4 29.37 0.48 27.87
CA GLN A 4 28.35 0.39 26.84
C GLN A 4 27.20 1.26 27.31
N ASP A 5 27.11 2.48 26.77
CA ASP A 5 25.97 3.38 26.98
C ASP A 5 24.68 2.62 26.65
N ASP A 6 23.73 2.62 27.58
CA ASP A 6 22.41 2.00 27.39
C ASP A 6 21.77 2.58 26.12
N PRO A 7 21.29 1.75 25.16
CA PRO A 7 20.60 2.23 23.96
C PRO A 7 19.47 3.21 24.27
N SER A 8 18.80 3.04 25.42
CA SER A 8 17.73 3.93 25.89
C SER A 8 18.25 5.34 26.21
N GLU A 9 19.44 5.45 26.81
CA GLU A 9 20.09 6.74 27.09
C GLU A 9 20.56 7.42 25.82
N ILE A 10 21.15 6.68 24.87
CA ILE A 10 21.58 7.21 23.57
C ILE A 10 20.37 7.79 22.83
N PHE A 11 19.26 7.06 22.83
CA PHE A 11 18.02 7.52 22.23
C PHE A 11 17.45 8.76 22.92
N LEU A 12 17.42 8.80 24.25
CA LEU A 12 16.94 9.95 25.01
C LEU A 12 17.79 11.19 24.73
N LYS A 13 19.12 11.06 24.72
CA LYS A 13 20.05 12.13 24.36
C LYS A 13 19.79 12.64 22.93
N ALA A 14 19.53 11.73 21.99
CA ALA A 14 19.19 12.09 20.62
C ALA A 14 17.87 12.87 20.55
N TYR A 15 16.84 12.40 21.25
CA TYR A 15 15.52 13.02 21.30
C TYR A 15 15.56 14.43 21.90
N LEU A 16 16.22 14.60 23.06
CA LEU A 16 16.38 15.91 23.70
C LEU A 16 17.19 16.88 22.83
N SER A 17 18.23 16.38 22.16
CA SER A 17 19.02 17.19 21.23
C SER A 17 18.20 17.64 20.01
N ALA A 18 17.34 16.77 19.47
CA ALA A 18 16.43 17.11 18.39
C ALA A 18 15.37 18.14 18.82
N GLN A 19 14.80 17.99 20.01
CA GLN A 19 13.86 18.95 20.61
C GLN A 19 14.52 20.32 20.82
N GLN A 20 15.77 20.35 21.28
CA GLN A 20 16.53 21.59 21.40
C GLN A 20 16.79 22.24 20.03
N GLY A 21 17.04 21.43 19.00
CA GLY A 21 17.15 21.90 17.62
C GLY A 21 15.86 22.56 17.12
N GLU A 22 14.71 21.94 17.39
CA GLU A 22 13.39 22.47 17.02
C GLU A 22 13.10 23.80 17.71
N LYS A 23 13.39 23.91 19.01
CA LYS A 23 13.26 25.17 19.74
C LYS A 23 14.13 26.28 19.13
N LEU A 24 15.38 25.97 18.78
CA LEU A 24 16.29 26.93 18.14
C LEU A 24 15.86 27.29 16.71
N GLU A 25 15.20 26.38 15.99
CA GLU A 25 14.59 26.65 14.68
C GLU A 25 13.48 27.70 14.82
N HIS A 26 12.63 27.59 15.86
CA HIS A 26 11.58 28.57 16.17
C HIS A 26 12.14 29.93 16.60
N GLU A 27 13.31 29.96 17.24
CA GLU A 27 14.02 31.19 17.61
C GLU A 27 14.80 31.81 16.43
N ASN A 28 14.66 31.31 15.20
CA ASN A 28 15.40 31.72 14.00
C ASN A 28 16.94 31.55 14.12
N ARG A 29 17.42 30.73 15.06
CA ARG A 29 18.84 30.43 15.28
C ARG A 29 19.27 29.23 14.46
N PHE A 30 19.10 29.32 13.14
CA PHE A 30 19.20 28.16 12.25
C PHE A 30 20.59 27.47 12.25
N ASN A 31 21.68 28.22 12.38
CA ASN A 31 23.03 27.62 12.51
C ASN A 31 23.14 26.71 13.74
N THR A 32 22.62 27.17 14.88
CA THR A 32 22.67 26.42 16.14
C THR A 32 21.67 25.26 16.13
N ALA A 33 20.49 25.46 15.52
CA ALA A 33 19.49 24.41 15.30
C ALA A 33 20.06 23.26 14.45
N LEU A 34 20.74 23.60 13.35
CA LEU A 34 21.36 22.63 12.45
C LEU A 34 22.43 21.78 13.16
N ALA A 35 23.26 22.40 14.00
CA ALA A 35 24.24 21.68 14.80
C ALA A 35 23.58 20.68 15.76
N LYS A 36 22.49 21.06 16.41
CA LYS A 36 21.73 20.20 17.31
C LYS A 36 21.06 19.03 16.58
N TYR A 37 20.47 19.27 15.43
CA TYR A 37 19.90 18.21 14.60
C TYR A 37 20.97 17.24 14.07
N ARG A 38 22.13 17.74 13.64
CA ARG A 38 23.25 16.88 13.20
C ARG A 38 23.78 15.99 14.33
N PHE A 39 23.91 16.55 15.54
CA PHE A 39 24.31 15.78 16.72
C PHE A 39 23.26 14.72 17.11
N ALA A 40 21.97 15.08 17.09
CA ALA A 40 20.90 14.11 17.28
C ALA A 40 20.95 12.98 16.23
N GLY A 41 21.22 13.33 14.97
CA GLY A 41 21.37 12.39 13.87
C GLY A 41 22.54 11.42 14.07
N SER A 42 23.69 11.90 14.55
CA SER A 42 24.84 11.05 14.83
C SER A 42 24.57 10.04 15.95
N LEU A 43 23.80 10.44 16.98
CA LEU A 43 23.38 9.54 18.07
C LEU A 43 22.43 8.45 17.57
N ILE A 44 21.48 8.78 16.71
CA ILE A 44 20.60 7.78 16.06
C ILE A 44 21.40 6.84 15.15
N ALA A 45 22.38 7.35 14.40
CA ALA A 45 23.24 6.52 13.57
C ALA A 45 24.14 5.59 14.41
N GLN A 46 24.65 6.06 15.54
CA GLN A 46 25.37 5.24 16.52
C GLN A 46 24.47 4.13 17.06
N LEU A 47 23.26 4.47 17.50
CA LEU A 47 22.29 3.53 18.02
C LEU A 47 21.96 2.41 17.02
N ARG A 48 21.80 2.73 15.73
CA ARG A 48 21.58 1.72 14.67
C ARG A 48 22.77 0.79 14.48
N ARG A 49 24.00 1.28 14.69
CA ARG A 49 25.22 0.49 14.53
C ARG A 49 25.52 -0.40 15.73
N SER A 50 25.35 0.12 16.94
CA SER A 50 25.68 -0.61 18.17
C SER A 50 24.53 -1.47 18.68
N HIS A 51 23.27 -1.10 18.41
CA HIS A 51 22.07 -1.81 18.89
C HIS A 51 20.98 -1.94 17.79
N PRO A 52 21.23 -2.69 16.71
CA PRO A 52 20.31 -2.80 15.57
C PRO A 52 18.93 -3.40 15.93
N GLY A 53 18.86 -4.25 16.96
CA GLY A 53 17.61 -4.86 17.42
C GLY A 53 16.79 -4.00 18.39
N TRP A 54 17.31 -2.84 18.81
CA TRP A 54 16.64 -1.99 19.80
C TRP A 54 15.62 -1.08 19.12
N GLN A 55 14.33 -1.37 19.35
CA GLN A 55 13.17 -0.58 18.89
C GLN A 55 13.31 0.02 17.47
N PRO A 56 13.55 -0.80 16.44
CA PRO A 56 13.94 -0.34 15.10
C PRO A 56 12.94 0.66 14.49
N ALA A 57 11.63 0.40 14.63
CA ALA A 57 10.59 1.29 14.13
C ALA A 57 10.66 2.71 14.72
N ILE A 58 10.96 2.82 16.02
CA ILE A 58 11.06 4.12 16.71
C ILE A 58 12.34 4.85 16.28
N VAL A 59 13.45 4.13 16.19
CA VAL A 59 14.75 4.67 15.76
C VAL A 59 14.70 5.13 14.29
N GLU A 60 14.01 4.40 13.43
CA GLU A 60 13.75 4.79 12.04
C GLU A 60 12.89 6.05 11.95
N TYR A 61 11.73 6.06 12.63
CA TYR A 61 10.83 7.21 12.64
C TYR A 61 11.54 8.47 13.14
N ARG A 62 12.25 8.38 14.29
CA ARG A 62 12.97 9.53 14.85
C ARG A 62 14.12 9.97 13.98
N GLY A 63 14.89 9.04 13.41
CA GLY A 63 15.94 9.41 12.47
C GLY A 63 15.40 10.11 11.24
N ARG A 64 14.26 9.66 10.69
CA ARG A 64 13.57 10.36 9.59
C ARG A 64 13.16 11.78 10.01
N LYS A 65 12.56 11.93 11.19
CA LYS A 65 12.16 13.25 11.72
C LYS A 65 13.32 14.20 11.93
N ILE A 66 14.47 13.71 12.40
CA ILE A 66 15.68 14.51 12.55
C ILE A 66 16.20 14.94 11.16
N SER A 67 16.25 14.03 10.18
CA SER A 67 16.65 14.37 8.80
C SER A 67 15.72 15.40 8.16
N GLU A 68 14.40 15.28 8.36
CA GLU A 68 13.42 16.30 7.93
C GLU A 68 13.71 17.66 8.57
N GLY A 69 14.06 17.69 9.86
CA GLY A 69 14.46 18.91 10.57
C GLY A 69 15.72 19.56 10.01
N ILE A 70 16.72 18.75 9.65
CA ILE A 70 17.95 19.23 8.98
C ILE A 70 17.60 19.91 7.66
N LEU A 71 16.85 19.22 6.79
CA LEU A 71 16.50 19.75 5.46
C LEU A 71 15.68 21.03 5.55
N ARG A 72 14.68 21.06 6.44
CA ARG A 72 13.86 22.26 6.67
C ARG A 72 14.70 23.44 7.17
N THR A 73 15.59 23.19 8.13
CA THR A 73 16.48 24.23 8.67
C THR A 73 17.41 24.77 7.58
N GLN A 74 18.01 23.89 6.77
CA GLN A 74 18.88 24.28 5.65
C GLN A 74 18.12 25.10 4.60
N ALA A 75 16.90 24.69 4.22
CA ALA A 75 16.08 25.44 3.28
C ALA A 75 15.75 26.85 3.80
N ARG A 76 15.44 26.98 5.10
CA ARG A 76 15.21 28.29 5.74
C ARG A 76 16.47 29.15 5.76
N MET A 77 17.65 28.56 6.01
CA MET A 77 18.94 29.26 5.93
C MET A 77 19.22 29.78 4.53
N THR A 78 19.03 28.96 3.50
CA THR A 78 19.22 29.39 2.10
C THR A 78 18.28 30.53 1.74
N LYS A 79 17.01 30.45 2.15
CA LYS A 79 16.03 31.52 1.95
C LYS A 79 16.45 32.80 2.67
N GLN A 80 16.92 32.73 3.92
CA GLN A 80 17.39 33.89 4.67
C GLN A 80 18.65 34.51 4.05
N ASN A 81 19.58 33.69 3.56
CA ASN A 81 20.79 34.16 2.89
C ASN A 81 20.47 34.85 1.55
N ALA A 82 19.52 34.31 0.78
CA ALA A 82 19.06 34.93 -0.47
C ALA A 82 18.39 36.29 -0.23
N LEU A 83 17.59 36.41 0.85
CA LEU A 83 16.97 37.68 1.26
C LEU A 83 18.01 38.70 1.74
N GLY A 84 19.06 38.25 2.44
CA GLY A 84 20.19 39.10 2.84
C GLY A 84 21.05 39.56 1.65
N ALA A 85 21.27 38.70 0.66
CA ALA A 85 22.00 39.03 -0.56
C ALA A 85 21.22 40.01 -1.46
N SER A 86 19.88 39.93 -1.47
CA SER A 86 19.02 40.87 -2.19
C SER A 86 18.95 42.25 -1.54
N ALA A 87 19.33 42.39 -0.27
CA ALA A 87 19.26 43.64 0.48
C ALA A 87 20.52 44.53 0.37
N ASN A 88 21.55 44.09 -0.37
CA ASN A 88 22.79 44.86 -0.55
C ASN A 88 23.21 44.96 -2.03
N PRO A 89 22.59 45.84 -2.83
CA PRO A 89 23.17 46.26 -4.09
C PRO A 89 24.23 47.34 -3.80
N LEU A 90 25.50 47.03 -4.07
CA LEU A 90 26.60 47.99 -4.14
C LEU A 90 27.02 48.16 -5.61
N PRO A 91 27.64 49.31 -5.94
CA PRO A 91 27.10 50.32 -6.83
C PRO A 91 27.41 50.04 -8.29
N GLU A 92 26.45 50.37 -9.15
CA GLU A 92 26.63 50.40 -10.60
C GLU A 92 27.55 51.56 -10.96
N ILE A 93 28.79 51.21 -11.30
CA ILE A 93 29.76 52.12 -11.91
C ILE A 93 29.26 52.42 -13.32
N ALA A 94 28.60 53.57 -13.46
CA ALA A 94 28.27 54.14 -14.76
C ALA A 94 29.57 54.46 -15.53
N PRO A 95 29.73 54.05 -16.80
CA PRO A 95 30.77 54.60 -17.64
C PRO A 95 30.29 55.94 -18.19
N SER A 96 30.75 57.02 -17.57
CA SER A 96 30.66 58.37 -18.15
C SER A 96 31.62 58.47 -19.35
N LEU A 97 31.05 58.80 -20.51
CA LEU A 97 31.76 59.41 -21.64
C LEU A 97 32.68 60.55 -21.16
N PRO A 98 33.91 60.69 -21.66
CA PRO A 98 34.60 61.96 -21.65
C PRO A 98 34.26 62.74 -22.92
N GLU A 99 33.55 63.85 -22.73
CA GLU A 99 33.49 64.99 -23.64
C GLU A 99 34.82 65.76 -23.58
N SER A 100 35.32 66.12 -24.77
CA SER A 100 36.16 67.28 -25.10
C SER A 100 37.11 67.88 -24.05
N GLU A 101 38.41 67.80 -24.34
CA GLU A 101 39.32 68.93 -24.09
C GLU A 101 40.03 69.30 -25.39
N ASP A 102 39.63 70.47 -25.89
CA ASP A 102 40.42 71.39 -26.69
C ASP A 102 41.87 71.41 -26.21
N TRP A 103 42.81 70.96 -27.04
CA TRP A 103 44.19 71.43 -26.98
C TRP A 103 44.74 71.57 -28.39
N SER A 104 44.92 72.84 -28.77
CA SER A 104 45.54 73.31 -29.99
C SER A 104 47.04 73.00 -30.02
N GLU A 105 47.55 72.86 -31.25
CA GLU A 105 48.96 72.77 -31.66
C GLU A 105 49.86 73.88 -31.07
N PRO A 106 51.19 73.68 -31.11
CA PRO A 106 51.97 74.19 -32.24
C PRO A 106 52.89 73.09 -32.81
N GLY A 107 53.08 72.93 -34.12
CA GLY A 107 53.41 73.95 -35.12
C GLY A 107 54.91 74.27 -35.03
N PRO A 108 55.80 73.74 -35.92
CA PRO A 108 57.23 73.97 -35.83
C PRO A 108 57.56 75.38 -36.32
N GLU A 109 57.64 76.36 -35.42
CA GLU A 109 58.14 77.69 -35.76
C GLU A 109 59.67 77.73 -35.65
N VAL A 110 60.29 77.55 -36.81
CA VAL A 110 61.70 77.82 -37.08
C VAL A 110 61.92 79.33 -36.91
N VAL A 111 62.47 79.75 -35.78
CA VAL A 111 62.97 81.12 -35.59
C VAL A 111 64.48 81.07 -35.37
N ALA A 112 65.20 81.38 -36.44
CA ALA A 112 66.63 81.70 -36.39
C ALA A 112 66.82 83.11 -35.81
N PRO A 113 67.75 83.32 -34.87
CA PRO A 113 68.35 84.62 -34.64
C PRO A 113 69.63 84.73 -35.47
N GLN A 114 69.60 85.59 -36.49
CA GLN A 114 70.82 86.24 -36.97
C GLN A 114 71.31 87.18 -35.86
N SER A 115 72.55 86.98 -35.42
CA SER A 115 73.28 87.99 -34.65
C SER A 115 74.68 88.11 -35.22
N ASP A 116 74.85 89.14 -36.04
CA ASP A 116 76.12 89.68 -36.48
C ASP A 116 76.72 90.46 -35.29
N GLY A 117 77.91 90.05 -34.86
CA GLY A 117 78.55 90.58 -33.67
C GLY A 117 79.94 89.99 -33.53
N THR A 118 80.95 90.85 -33.61
CA THR A 118 82.37 90.52 -33.55
C THR A 118 82.72 89.89 -32.19
N VAL A 119 82.84 88.55 -32.19
CA VAL A 119 83.27 87.77 -31.02
C VAL A 119 84.76 87.47 -31.15
N THR A 120 85.53 87.83 -30.13
CA THR A 120 86.87 87.31 -29.88
C THR A 120 86.80 85.79 -29.62
N GLU A 121 87.66 85.01 -30.27
CA GLU A 121 87.64 83.53 -30.33
C GLU A 121 87.37 82.80 -29.00
N ALA A 122 87.81 83.35 -27.86
CA ALA A 122 87.66 82.74 -26.54
C ALA A 122 86.19 82.58 -26.06
N SER A 123 85.27 83.46 -26.46
CA SER A 123 83.86 83.40 -26.02
C SER A 123 83.01 82.42 -26.83
N ARG A 124 83.33 82.21 -28.11
CA ARG A 124 82.71 81.18 -28.97
C ARG A 124 83.07 79.78 -28.49
N ASP A 125 84.33 79.57 -28.13
CA ASP A 125 84.80 78.29 -27.62
C ASP A 125 84.14 77.85 -26.30
N ALA A 126 83.85 78.80 -25.40
CA ALA A 126 83.14 78.50 -24.15
C ALA A 126 81.67 78.07 -24.41
N ALA A 127 80.96 78.80 -25.28
CA ALA A 127 79.59 78.46 -25.66
C ALA A 127 79.49 77.11 -26.39
N ILE A 128 80.46 76.79 -27.24
CA ILE A 128 80.55 75.49 -27.93
C ILE A 128 80.78 74.35 -26.91
N ARG A 129 81.62 74.55 -25.90
CA ARG A 129 81.84 73.54 -24.84
C ARG A 129 80.60 73.30 -23.99
N ASP A 130 79.89 74.34 -23.60
CA ASP A 130 78.64 74.21 -22.84
C ASP A 130 77.54 73.53 -23.66
N ALA A 131 77.39 73.90 -24.93
CA ALA A 131 76.47 73.22 -25.85
C ALA A 131 76.83 71.73 -26.00
N THR A 132 78.12 71.41 -26.15
CA THR A 132 78.61 70.03 -26.25
C THR A 132 78.36 69.23 -24.96
N LYS A 133 78.52 69.87 -23.79
CA LYS A 133 78.25 69.25 -22.49
C LYS A 133 76.74 68.99 -22.30
N LYS A 134 75.88 69.93 -22.73
CA LYS A 134 74.42 69.78 -22.71
C LYS A 134 73.97 68.65 -23.63
N LEU A 135 74.45 68.62 -24.88
CA LEU A 135 74.21 67.54 -25.84
C LEU A 135 74.61 66.17 -25.27
N ARG A 136 75.77 66.09 -24.60
CA ARG A 136 76.20 64.85 -23.94
C ARG A 136 75.23 64.42 -22.84
N GLY A 137 74.79 65.36 -21.99
CA GLY A 137 73.79 65.07 -20.96
C GLY A 137 72.44 64.63 -21.53
N GLU A 138 72.00 65.21 -22.66
CA GLU A 138 70.80 64.80 -23.37
C GLU A 138 70.95 63.39 -23.97
N VAL A 139 72.12 63.06 -24.53
CA VAL A 139 72.43 61.71 -25.03
C VAL A 139 72.40 60.68 -23.89
N ASP A 140 73.00 60.99 -22.74
CA ASP A 140 72.99 60.09 -21.57
C ASP A 140 71.56 59.90 -21.03
N GLN A 141 70.74 60.97 -21.01
CA GLN A 141 69.33 60.88 -20.64
C GLN A 141 68.52 60.04 -21.63
N LEU A 142 68.69 60.25 -22.93
CA LEU A 142 68.01 59.47 -23.97
C LEU A 142 68.40 58.00 -23.92
N GLN A 143 69.68 57.70 -23.68
CA GLN A 143 70.14 56.32 -23.48
C GLN A 143 69.49 55.69 -22.25
N THR A 144 69.43 56.39 -21.12
CA THR A 144 68.78 55.89 -19.90
C THR A 144 67.28 55.66 -20.12
N ALA A 145 66.60 56.58 -20.80
CA ALA A 145 65.18 56.46 -21.13
C ALA A 145 64.90 55.29 -22.10
N LEU A 146 65.78 55.07 -23.07
CA LEU A 146 65.70 53.94 -24.01
C LEU A 146 65.87 52.59 -23.27
N GLU A 147 66.85 52.50 -22.37
CA GLU A 147 67.09 51.30 -21.56
C GLU A 147 65.86 51.00 -20.67
N LYS A 148 65.30 52.04 -20.04
CA LYS A 148 64.08 51.92 -19.23
C LYS A 148 62.87 51.47 -20.07
N ALA A 149 62.64 52.10 -21.21
CA ALA A 149 61.53 51.74 -22.10
C ALA A 149 61.65 50.30 -22.62
N ARG A 150 62.88 49.83 -22.89
CA ARG A 150 63.14 48.42 -23.24
C ARG A 150 62.79 47.48 -22.09
N SER A 151 63.21 47.80 -20.87
CA SER A 151 62.85 47.02 -19.68
C SER A 151 61.34 46.96 -19.45
N ASP A 152 60.65 48.10 -19.57
CA ASP A 152 59.20 48.19 -19.39
C ASP A 152 58.46 47.39 -20.49
N PHE A 153 58.94 47.43 -21.73
CA PHE A 153 58.40 46.63 -22.83
C PHE A 153 58.57 45.12 -22.60
N GLU A 154 59.74 44.67 -22.14
CA GLU A 154 59.96 43.26 -21.81
C GLU A 154 59.09 42.79 -20.64
N ASN A 155 58.85 43.65 -19.65
CA ASN A 155 57.93 43.34 -18.55
C ASN A 155 56.48 43.24 -19.05
N ALA A 156 56.00 44.20 -19.83
CA ALA A 156 54.66 44.17 -20.43
C ALA A 156 54.47 42.96 -21.34
N ARG A 157 55.52 42.54 -22.06
CA ARG A 157 55.51 41.31 -22.87
C ARG A 157 55.33 40.07 -22.01
N LYS A 158 56.07 39.93 -20.91
CA LYS A 158 55.94 38.79 -19.98
C LYS A 158 54.54 38.76 -19.33
N GLU A 159 54.01 39.92 -18.97
CA GLU A 159 52.64 40.03 -18.45
C GLU A 159 51.61 39.58 -19.48
N ARG A 160 51.78 39.98 -20.76
CA ARG A 160 50.92 39.54 -21.85
C ARG A 160 50.94 38.02 -22.00
N GLU A 161 52.12 37.40 -22.00
CA GLU A 161 52.28 35.93 -22.08
C GLU A 161 51.66 35.22 -20.87
N ALA A 162 51.76 35.80 -19.67
CA ALA A 162 51.11 35.29 -18.46
C ALA A 162 49.57 35.40 -18.52
N VAL A 163 49.04 36.45 -19.14
CA VAL A 163 47.58 36.60 -19.34
C VAL A 163 47.07 35.61 -20.39
N ASP A 164 47.82 35.42 -21.48
CA ASP A 164 47.43 34.51 -22.57
C ASP A 164 47.40 33.05 -22.09
N THR A 165 48.37 32.65 -21.26
CA THR A 165 48.37 31.34 -20.59
C THR A 165 47.19 31.18 -19.63
N ARG A 166 46.85 32.21 -18.85
CA ARG A 166 45.65 32.18 -18.00
C ARG A 166 44.35 32.12 -18.80
N LEU A 167 44.26 32.81 -19.93
CA LEU A 167 43.09 32.81 -20.81
C LEU A 167 42.86 31.44 -21.42
N THR A 168 43.92 30.80 -21.93
CA THR A 168 43.84 29.44 -22.47
C THR A 168 43.46 28.41 -21.41
N GLU A 169 44.01 28.53 -20.19
CA GLU A 169 43.63 27.67 -19.06
C GLU A 169 42.16 27.88 -18.65
N ALA A 170 41.69 29.13 -18.57
CA ALA A 170 40.31 29.46 -18.26
C ALA A 170 39.34 28.93 -19.33
N ASN A 171 39.68 29.07 -20.61
CA ASN A 171 38.88 28.53 -21.71
C ASN A 171 38.82 26.99 -21.66
N SER A 172 39.93 26.31 -21.33
CA SER A 172 39.92 24.86 -21.14
C SER A 172 39.04 24.42 -19.97
N LYS A 173 39.09 25.14 -18.84
CA LYS A 173 38.23 24.89 -17.68
C LYS A 173 36.75 25.14 -18.00
N LEU A 174 36.45 26.19 -18.76
CA LEU A 174 35.09 26.50 -19.20
C LEU A 174 34.53 25.39 -20.09
N GLY A 175 35.32 24.90 -21.06
CA GLY A 175 34.92 23.77 -21.91
C GLY A 175 34.61 22.51 -21.10
N LYS A 176 35.47 22.15 -20.15
CA LYS A 176 35.22 21.01 -19.25
C LYS A 176 33.94 21.19 -18.41
N ALA A 177 33.74 22.39 -17.86
CA ALA A 177 32.54 22.68 -17.09
C ALA A 177 31.26 22.61 -17.94
N GLN A 178 31.33 22.96 -19.23
CA GLN A 178 30.23 22.80 -20.18
C GLN A 178 29.93 21.32 -20.46
N ASP A 179 30.96 20.51 -20.72
CA ASP A 179 30.81 19.07 -20.97
C ASP A 179 30.22 18.33 -19.74
N ASP A 180 30.69 18.69 -18.54
CA ASP A 180 30.17 18.16 -17.27
C ASP A 180 28.70 18.55 -17.07
N LEU A 181 28.32 19.78 -17.40
CA LEU A 181 26.95 20.27 -17.30
C LEU A 181 26.02 19.52 -18.27
N ASP A 182 26.45 19.29 -19.51
CA ASP A 182 25.66 18.53 -20.50
C ASP A 182 25.52 17.06 -20.09
N THR A 183 26.56 16.47 -19.50
CA THR A 183 26.51 15.13 -18.94
C THR A 183 25.54 15.05 -17.76
N ALA A 184 25.59 16.02 -16.86
CA ALA A 184 24.66 16.12 -15.73
C ALA A 184 23.21 16.25 -16.21
N ARG A 185 22.94 17.09 -17.21
CA ARG A 185 21.59 17.24 -17.81
C ARG A 185 21.07 15.94 -18.42
N LYS A 186 21.92 15.19 -19.11
CA LYS A 186 21.54 13.87 -19.65
C LYS A 186 21.17 12.90 -18.53
N SER A 187 21.99 12.84 -17.48
CA SER A 187 21.72 11.98 -16.32
C SER A 187 20.44 12.39 -15.58
N GLU A 188 20.17 13.69 -15.47
CA GLU A 188 18.94 14.23 -14.89
C GLU A 188 17.72 13.85 -15.72
N GLY A 189 17.81 13.94 -17.05
CA GLY A 189 16.76 13.49 -17.97
C GLY A 189 16.42 12.01 -17.77
N GLN A 190 17.44 11.15 -17.69
CA GLN A 190 17.26 9.72 -17.42
C GLN A 190 16.63 9.46 -16.04
N ALA A 191 17.06 10.18 -15.00
CA ALA A 191 16.47 10.06 -13.67
C ALA A 191 14.99 10.49 -13.65
N ARG A 192 14.64 11.55 -14.40
CA ARG A 192 13.24 12.00 -14.54
C ARG A 192 12.39 10.98 -15.29
N GLU A 193 12.93 10.35 -16.33
CA GLU A 193 12.23 9.29 -17.08
C GLU A 193 11.99 8.05 -16.20
N GLN A 194 12.99 7.62 -15.43
CA GLN A 194 12.83 6.55 -14.44
C GLN A 194 11.79 6.92 -13.36
N LEU A 195 11.79 8.17 -12.89
CA LEU A 195 10.79 8.65 -11.93
C LEU A 195 9.38 8.59 -12.52
N ALA A 196 9.21 8.98 -13.78
CA ALA A 196 7.92 8.90 -14.49
C ALA A 196 7.46 7.44 -14.62
N GLN A 197 8.36 6.52 -15.00
CA GLN A 197 8.06 5.09 -15.10
C GLN A 197 7.68 4.48 -13.75
N VAL A 198 8.39 4.83 -12.67
CA VAL A 198 8.06 4.38 -11.30
C VAL A 198 6.70 4.93 -10.87
N GLN A 199 6.39 6.20 -11.16
CA GLN A 199 5.08 6.77 -10.86
C GLN A 199 3.94 6.09 -11.63
N GLU A 200 4.16 5.72 -12.89
CA GLU A 200 3.18 4.97 -13.68
C GLU A 200 2.97 3.55 -13.13
N SER A 201 4.05 2.85 -12.79
CA SER A 201 3.96 1.52 -12.17
C SER A 201 3.23 1.57 -10.81
N LEU A 202 3.42 2.64 -10.03
CA LEU A 202 2.72 2.85 -8.78
C LEU A 202 1.22 3.07 -9.00
N ARG A 203 0.84 3.89 -9.99
CA ARG A 203 -0.58 4.08 -10.36
C ARG A 203 -1.22 2.77 -10.83
N ALA A 204 -0.51 2.00 -11.64
CA ALA A 204 -1.00 0.69 -12.10
C ALA A 204 -1.19 -0.30 -10.92
N ALA A 205 -0.24 -0.32 -9.98
CA ALA A 205 -0.34 -1.14 -8.77
C ALA A 205 -1.52 -0.70 -7.88
N GLN A 206 -1.74 0.61 -7.71
CA GLN A 206 -2.88 1.16 -6.98
C GLN A 206 -4.21 0.77 -7.62
N ALA A 207 -4.33 0.92 -8.94
CA ALA A 207 -5.54 0.51 -9.67
C ALA A 207 -5.81 -1.00 -9.55
N SER A 208 -4.75 -1.83 -9.59
CA SER A 208 -4.87 -3.27 -9.36
C SER A 208 -5.29 -3.59 -7.93
N GLN A 209 -4.79 -2.85 -6.94
CA GLN A 209 -5.16 -3.02 -5.54
C GLN A 209 -6.62 -2.64 -5.29
N GLU A 210 -7.11 -1.54 -5.88
CA GLU A 210 -8.51 -1.13 -5.80
C GLU A 210 -9.43 -2.17 -6.43
N LYS A 211 -9.07 -2.70 -7.60
CA LYS A 211 -9.83 -3.77 -8.25
C LYS A 211 -9.88 -5.04 -7.39
N SER A 212 -8.74 -5.45 -6.81
CA SER A 212 -8.67 -6.57 -5.89
C SER A 212 -9.54 -6.34 -4.65
N ALA A 213 -9.58 -5.13 -4.10
CA ALA A 213 -10.42 -4.81 -2.94
C ALA A 213 -11.92 -4.89 -3.30
N GLN A 214 -12.31 -4.42 -4.48
CA GLN A 214 -13.69 -4.55 -4.98
C GLN A 214 -14.08 -6.01 -5.20
N GLU A 215 -13.20 -6.83 -5.78
CA GLU A 215 -13.42 -8.27 -5.94
C GLU A 215 -13.54 -8.97 -4.57
N GLU A 216 -12.71 -8.60 -3.59
CA GLU A 216 -12.81 -9.14 -2.23
C GLU A 216 -14.13 -8.76 -1.54
N GLU A 217 -14.58 -7.52 -1.68
CA GLU A 217 -15.86 -7.07 -1.13
C GLU A 217 -17.05 -7.79 -1.79
N GLN A 218 -16.99 -8.01 -3.10
CA GLN A 218 -18.00 -8.79 -3.84
C GLN A 218 -18.01 -10.26 -3.39
N LEU A 219 -16.84 -10.88 -3.20
CA LEU A 219 -16.78 -12.25 -2.68
C LEU A 219 -17.30 -12.34 -1.24
N ARG A 220 -17.05 -11.34 -0.40
CA ARG A 220 -17.57 -11.28 0.97
C ARG A 220 -19.09 -11.16 0.99
N SER A 221 -19.68 -10.35 0.11
CA SER A 221 -21.14 -10.23 0.01
C SER A 221 -21.78 -11.52 -0.51
N GLU A 222 -21.16 -12.17 -1.49
CA GLU A 222 -21.59 -13.48 -2.00
C GLU A 222 -21.52 -14.57 -0.92
N ILE A 223 -20.45 -14.59 -0.10
CA ILE A 223 -20.33 -15.53 1.03
C ILE A 223 -21.46 -15.31 2.05
N VAL A 224 -21.80 -14.06 2.35
CA VAL A 224 -22.93 -13.76 3.26
C VAL A 224 -24.23 -14.25 2.66
N HIS A 225 -24.48 -13.96 1.38
CA HIS A 225 -25.68 -14.42 0.69
C HIS A 225 -25.81 -15.95 0.67
N GLN A 226 -24.73 -16.65 0.34
CA GLN A 226 -24.69 -18.12 0.34
C GLN A 226 -24.89 -18.68 1.74
N LYS A 227 -24.35 -18.04 2.77
CA LYS A 227 -24.56 -18.45 4.17
C LYS A 227 -26.04 -18.34 4.57
N ASP A 228 -26.70 -17.25 4.20
CA ASP A 228 -28.14 -17.07 4.45
C ASP A 228 -28.99 -18.10 3.68
N ALA A 229 -28.61 -18.39 2.43
CA ALA A 229 -29.26 -19.40 1.62
C ALA A 229 -29.11 -20.82 2.21
N VAL A 230 -27.94 -21.15 2.76
CA VAL A 230 -27.70 -22.42 3.46
C VAL A 230 -28.55 -22.51 4.72
N ALA A 231 -28.63 -21.45 5.52
CA ALA A 231 -29.48 -21.44 6.72
C ALA A 231 -30.96 -21.65 6.36
N ALA A 232 -31.46 -20.98 5.32
CA ALA A 232 -32.82 -21.18 4.83
C ALA A 232 -33.06 -22.61 4.30
N ALA A 233 -32.07 -23.21 3.63
CA ALA A 233 -32.15 -24.58 3.16
C ALA A 233 -32.17 -25.60 4.32
N ASP A 234 -31.39 -25.36 5.38
CA ASP A 234 -31.40 -26.18 6.59
C ASP A 234 -32.74 -26.08 7.33
N ASP A 235 -33.31 -24.89 7.47
CA ASP A 235 -34.64 -24.69 8.04
C ASP A 235 -35.73 -25.43 7.24
N ALA A 236 -35.67 -25.34 5.90
CA ALA A 236 -36.58 -26.06 5.01
C ALA A 236 -36.43 -27.59 5.14
N ARG A 237 -35.20 -28.09 5.28
CA ARG A 237 -34.92 -29.50 5.50
C ARG A 237 -35.49 -29.98 6.84
N MET A 238 -35.31 -29.21 7.92
CA MET A 238 -35.87 -29.53 9.23
C MET A 238 -37.40 -29.58 9.19
N ALA A 239 -38.04 -28.65 8.49
CA ALA A 239 -39.49 -28.66 8.30
C ALA A 239 -39.96 -29.89 7.49
N ALA A 240 -39.25 -30.25 6.42
CA ALA A 240 -39.56 -31.42 5.60
C ALA A 240 -39.36 -32.74 6.39
N GLU A 241 -38.32 -32.82 7.21
CA GLU A 241 -38.07 -33.98 8.09
C GLU A 241 -39.20 -34.15 9.12
N LYS A 242 -39.61 -33.06 9.76
CA LYS A 242 -40.77 -33.08 10.67
C LYS A 242 -42.04 -33.56 9.98
N GLN A 243 -42.32 -33.06 8.77
CA GLN A 243 -43.49 -33.48 8.00
C GLN A 243 -43.43 -34.97 7.64
N ARG A 244 -42.25 -35.49 7.29
CA ARG A 244 -42.03 -36.93 7.02
C ARG A 244 -42.29 -37.76 8.27
N ASP A 245 -41.81 -37.33 9.43
CA ASP A 245 -41.99 -38.07 10.67
C ASP A 245 -43.48 -38.09 11.09
N ASP A 246 -44.18 -36.96 10.92
CA ASP A 246 -45.63 -36.86 11.13
C ASP A 246 -46.42 -37.77 10.17
N THR A 247 -46.03 -37.84 8.89
CA THR A 247 -46.68 -38.74 7.92
C THR A 247 -46.38 -40.20 8.23
N GLN A 248 -45.15 -40.53 8.61
CA GLN A 248 -44.76 -41.88 9.02
C GLN A 248 -45.54 -42.34 10.25
N ALA A 249 -45.74 -41.46 11.24
CA ALA A 249 -46.55 -41.75 12.42
C ALA A 249 -48.02 -42.02 12.04
N LYS A 250 -48.60 -41.24 11.13
CA LYS A 250 -49.96 -41.47 10.60
C LYS A 250 -50.07 -42.80 9.86
N PHE A 251 -49.09 -43.15 9.04
CA PHE A 251 -49.04 -44.44 8.35
C PHE A 251 -48.98 -45.61 9.34
N ALA A 252 -48.16 -45.51 10.39
CA ALA A 252 -48.10 -46.54 11.43
C ALA A 252 -49.44 -46.69 12.16
N ALA A 253 -50.12 -45.58 12.47
CA ALA A 253 -51.44 -45.61 13.11
C ALA A 253 -52.51 -46.26 12.22
N VAL A 254 -52.56 -45.91 10.93
CA VAL A 254 -53.46 -46.53 9.96
C VAL A 254 -53.16 -48.02 9.80
N ASN A 255 -51.88 -48.40 9.74
CA ASN A 255 -51.49 -49.81 9.64
C ASN A 255 -51.95 -50.63 10.86
N ASN A 256 -51.85 -50.07 12.07
CA ASN A 256 -52.39 -50.69 13.28
C ASN A 256 -53.93 -50.82 13.24
N GLN A 257 -54.64 -49.84 12.69
CA GLN A 257 -56.09 -49.91 12.50
C GLN A 257 -56.47 -51.00 11.49
N ILE A 258 -55.74 -51.12 10.38
CA ILE A 258 -55.94 -52.19 9.38
C ILE A 258 -55.77 -53.54 10.06
N ALA A 259 -54.69 -53.76 10.80
CA ALA A 259 -54.46 -55.02 11.51
C ALA A 259 -55.59 -55.35 12.52
N ALA A 260 -56.11 -54.34 13.23
CA ALA A 260 -57.25 -54.52 14.14
C ALA A 260 -58.55 -54.89 13.40
N LEU A 261 -58.83 -54.22 12.27
CA LEU A 261 -59.99 -54.53 11.42
C LEU A 261 -59.88 -55.91 10.79
N GLU A 262 -58.69 -56.32 10.37
CA GLU A 262 -58.42 -57.67 9.87
C GLU A 262 -58.68 -58.73 10.96
N HIS A 263 -58.22 -58.49 12.19
CA HIS A 263 -58.52 -59.38 13.32
C HIS A 263 -60.04 -59.45 13.60
N GLN A 264 -60.75 -58.32 13.61
CA GLN A 264 -62.20 -58.29 13.80
C GLN A 264 -62.95 -59.04 12.69
N ARG A 265 -62.53 -58.87 11.42
CA ARG A 265 -63.09 -59.61 10.29
C ARG A 265 -62.88 -61.11 10.48
N ASP A 266 -61.68 -61.54 10.85
CA ASP A 266 -61.34 -62.95 10.99
C ASP A 266 -62.10 -63.59 12.16
N GLU A 267 -62.29 -62.87 13.26
CA GLU A 267 -63.13 -63.29 14.38
C GLU A 267 -64.62 -63.40 13.97
N ALA A 268 -65.17 -62.40 13.27
CA ALA A 268 -66.55 -62.43 12.77
C ALA A 268 -66.76 -63.60 11.78
N LEU A 269 -65.78 -63.88 10.91
CA LEU A 269 -65.81 -65.03 10.01
C LEU A 269 -65.77 -66.36 10.77
N ALA A 270 -65.00 -66.46 11.86
CA ALA A 270 -64.97 -67.65 12.71
C ALA A 270 -66.31 -67.87 13.42
N GLN A 271 -66.91 -66.81 13.98
CA GLN A 271 -68.24 -66.88 14.60
C GLN A 271 -69.32 -67.28 13.60
N PHE A 272 -69.30 -66.70 12.40
CA PHE A 272 -70.23 -67.07 11.32
C PHE A 272 -70.13 -68.56 10.97
N ARG A 273 -68.91 -69.10 10.84
CA ARG A 273 -68.69 -70.53 10.58
C ARG A 273 -69.19 -71.42 11.73
N LEU A 274 -69.01 -71.01 12.98
CA LEU A 274 -69.53 -71.73 14.15
C LEU A 274 -71.07 -71.78 14.12
N GLY A 275 -71.71 -70.63 13.85
CA GLY A 275 -73.16 -70.53 13.69
C GLY A 275 -73.68 -71.42 12.56
N GLN A 276 -73.02 -71.41 11.40
CA GLN A 276 -73.36 -72.27 10.27
C GLN A 276 -73.24 -73.76 10.63
N GLY A 277 -72.22 -74.16 11.42
CA GLY A 277 -72.10 -75.53 11.92
C GLY A 277 -73.26 -75.93 12.85
N SER A 278 -73.72 -75.01 13.71
CA SER A 278 -74.89 -75.26 14.56
C SER A 278 -76.20 -75.36 13.76
N GLU A 279 -76.33 -74.57 12.68
CA GLU A 279 -77.48 -74.65 11.77
C GLU A 279 -77.50 -75.98 11.01
N GLN A 280 -76.34 -76.44 10.52
CA GLN A 280 -76.19 -77.76 9.92
C GLN A 280 -76.54 -78.88 10.92
N GLY A 281 -76.10 -78.75 12.18
CA GLY A 281 -76.47 -79.68 13.25
C GLY A 281 -77.99 -79.70 13.53
N PHE A 282 -78.63 -78.53 13.57
CA PHE A 282 -80.07 -78.42 13.73
C PHE A 282 -80.84 -79.03 12.54
N GLN A 283 -80.36 -78.83 11.31
CA GLN A 283 -80.92 -79.50 10.13
C GLN A 283 -80.81 -81.03 10.23
N LEU A 284 -79.69 -81.55 10.74
CA LEU A 284 -79.50 -82.98 10.96
C LEU A 284 -80.47 -83.54 12.03
N LEU A 285 -80.66 -82.81 13.13
CA LEU A 285 -81.61 -83.18 14.19
C LEU A 285 -83.06 -83.13 13.72
N LEU A 286 -83.42 -82.15 12.88
CA LEU A 286 -84.73 -82.10 12.22
C LEU A 286 -84.95 -83.34 11.35
N ALA A 287 -83.96 -83.72 10.54
CA ALA A 287 -84.03 -84.92 9.72
C ALA A 287 -84.16 -86.20 10.56
N GLU A 288 -83.44 -86.29 11.68
CA GLU A 288 -83.55 -87.43 12.62
C GLU A 288 -84.92 -87.47 13.31
N LYS A 289 -85.45 -86.31 13.73
CA LYS A 289 -86.80 -86.21 14.28
C LYS A 289 -87.85 -86.68 13.27
N ASP A 290 -87.74 -86.28 12.01
CA ASP A 290 -88.66 -86.69 10.96
C ASP A 290 -88.56 -88.21 10.69
N ASP A 291 -87.36 -88.79 10.69
CA ASP A 291 -87.14 -90.25 10.59
C ASP A 291 -87.72 -91.01 11.79
N LEU A 292 -87.49 -90.52 13.01
CA LEU A 292 -88.06 -91.09 14.24
C LEU A 292 -89.58 -91.01 14.23
N GLN A 293 -90.16 -89.90 13.76
CA GLN A 293 -91.60 -89.72 13.64
C GLN A 293 -92.18 -90.70 12.61
N GLN A 294 -91.49 -90.94 11.51
CA GLN A 294 -91.87 -91.94 10.51
C GLN A 294 -91.79 -93.36 11.08
N LYS A 295 -90.74 -93.69 11.84
CA LYS A 295 -90.59 -94.98 12.54
C LYS A 295 -91.65 -95.19 13.61
N LEU A 296 -91.98 -94.15 14.37
CA LEU A 296 -93.06 -94.18 15.37
C LEU A 296 -94.40 -94.46 14.70
N THR A 297 -94.72 -93.72 13.63
CA THR A 297 -95.94 -93.97 12.84
C THR A 297 -95.98 -95.39 12.29
N ALA A 298 -94.85 -95.91 11.78
CA ALA A 298 -94.75 -97.29 11.30
C ALA A 298 -94.91 -98.32 12.43
N ALA A 299 -94.36 -98.06 13.61
CA ALA A 299 -94.51 -98.93 14.78
C ALA A 299 -95.94 -98.92 15.32
N GLU A 300 -96.58 -97.75 15.40
CA GLU A 300 -97.99 -97.59 15.75
C GLU A 300 -98.91 -98.33 14.77
N GLN A 301 -98.64 -98.22 13.47
CA GLN A 301 -99.34 -98.99 12.44
C GLN A 301 -99.18 -100.49 12.68
N LYS A 302 -97.96 -100.94 13.00
CA LYS A 302 -97.65 -102.36 13.25
C LYS A 302 -98.31 -102.88 14.53
N VAL A 303 -98.45 -102.05 15.57
CA VAL A 303 -99.21 -102.38 16.78
C VAL A 303 -100.70 -102.48 16.47
N ARG A 304 -101.28 -101.55 15.70
CA ARG A 304 -102.67 -101.69 15.24
C ARG A 304 -102.88 -102.95 14.40
N ASP A 305 -101.96 -103.26 13.49
CA ASP A 305 -102.01 -104.47 12.67
C ASP A 305 -101.87 -105.75 13.52
N LEU A 306 -101.15 -105.70 14.65
CA LEU A 306 -101.03 -106.79 15.61
C LEU A 306 -102.29 -106.94 16.48
N ASP A 307 -102.88 -105.83 16.95
CA ASP A 307 -104.18 -105.82 17.63
C ASP A 307 -105.30 -106.35 16.72
N GLU A 308 -105.23 -106.08 15.41
CA GLU A 308 -106.19 -106.59 14.42
C GLU A 308 -105.95 -108.05 14.02
N ARG A 309 -104.70 -108.56 14.10
CA ARG A 309 -104.37 -109.94 13.70
C ARG A 309 -104.44 -110.98 14.82
N ASP A 310 -104.52 -110.60 16.09
CA ASP A 310 -104.55 -111.58 17.21
C ASP A 310 -105.43 -111.13 18.41
N PRO A 311 -106.79 -111.20 18.30
CA PRO A 311 -107.72 -110.67 19.31
C PRO A 311 -107.79 -111.44 20.63
N VAL A 312 -106.91 -112.42 20.87
CA VAL A 312 -106.92 -113.26 22.07
C VAL A 312 -106.01 -112.71 23.18
N ASN A 313 -105.04 -111.83 22.87
CA ASN A 313 -104.14 -111.24 23.89
C ASN A 313 -104.50 -109.81 24.32
N ALA A 314 -105.44 -109.14 23.65
CA ALA A 314 -105.95 -107.82 24.06
C ALA A 314 -106.78 -107.86 25.37
N LYS A 315 -107.28 -109.04 25.75
CA LYS A 315 -108.01 -109.25 27.02
C LYS A 315 -107.11 -109.43 28.24
N THR A 316 -105.88 -109.92 28.06
CA THR A 316 -104.92 -110.14 29.17
C THR A 316 -104.10 -108.89 29.52
N PHE A 317 -103.99 -107.91 28.62
CA PHE A 317 -103.32 -106.63 28.92
C PHE A 317 -104.21 -105.61 29.63
N ALA A 318 -105.54 -105.67 29.41
CA ALA A 318 -106.49 -104.80 30.10
C ALA A 318 -106.71 -105.21 31.58
N GLU A 319 -106.49 -106.48 31.93
CA GLU A 319 -106.54 -106.98 33.32
C GLU A 319 -105.24 -106.75 34.12
N MET A 320 -104.18 -106.22 33.50
CA MET A 320 -102.89 -105.94 34.17
C MET A 320 -102.62 -104.44 34.40
N ASN A 321 -103.56 -103.56 34.03
CA ASN A 321 -103.43 -102.10 34.13
C ASN A 321 -104.38 -101.47 35.16
N GLU A 322 -104.99 -102.29 36.04
CA GLU A 322 -105.43 -101.87 37.38
C GLU A 322 -104.26 -102.04 38.36
N GLN A 323 -103.25 -101.19 38.17
CA GLN A 323 -102.79 -100.22 39.18
C GLN A 323 -102.37 -98.92 38.49
#